data_AF-A0A7S8IMW7-F1
#
_entry.id   AF-A0A7S8IMW7-F1
#
_cell.length_a   1.000
_cell.length_b   1.000
_cell.length_c   1.000
_cell.angle_alpha   90.00
_cell.angle_beta   90.00
_cell.angle_gamma   90.00
#
_symmetry.space_group_name_H-M   'P 1'
#
loop_
_entity.id
_entity.type
_entity.pdbx_description
1 polymer ?
#
loop_
_entity_poly.entity_id
_entity_poly.type
_entity_poly.pdbx_seq_one_letter_code
_entity_poly.pdbx_strand_id
1 'polypeptide(L)'
;MANRVLLGAIGGSYKLKVSRPGFDVTTALPNEQLAFSSDWGDAGKVLMTGSVAMGASGVLQLVLPIFTARITVIAMISISGVFYPLSTFGNVIYADGSIGLRTDLSSIAFSKNGSTGNIIYYVVMVNQFGS
;
A
#
# COMPACT_ATOMS: atom_id res chain seq x y z
N MET A 1 -24.16 -2.58 25.32
CA MET A 1 -23.23 -1.81 24.47
C MET A 1 -21.97 -2.64 24.32
N ALA A 2 -21.41 -2.75 23.11
CA ALA A 2 -20.15 -3.47 22.91
C ALA A 2 -18.98 -2.63 23.45
N ASN A 3 -18.00 -3.25 24.10
CA ASN A 3 -16.75 -2.56 24.42
C ASN A 3 -15.98 -2.33 23.11
N ARG A 4 -15.65 -1.07 22.82
CA ARG A 4 -15.06 -0.71 21.51
C ARG A 4 -13.59 -0.35 21.56
N VAL A 5 -13.07 -0.07 22.75
CA VAL A 5 -11.67 0.30 22.97
C VAL A 5 -11.17 -0.54 24.13
N LEU A 6 -10.02 -1.17 23.95
CA LEU A 6 -9.33 -1.88 25.01
C LEU A 6 -7.86 -1.49 24.95
N LEU A 7 -7.38 -1.01 26.09
CA LEU A 7 -5.98 -0.74 26.35
C LEU A 7 -5.56 -1.61 27.53
N GLY A 8 -4.71 -2.60 27.31
CA GLY A 8 -4.33 -3.53 28.37
C GLY A 8 -3.80 -4.86 27.88
N ALA A 9 -3.62 -5.80 28.82
CA ALA A 9 -3.11 -7.13 28.53
C ALA A 9 -4.14 -7.97 27.76
N ILE A 10 -3.82 -8.34 26.53
CA ILE A 10 -4.60 -9.28 25.70
C ILE A 10 -3.65 -10.36 25.19
N GLY A 11 -3.95 -11.63 25.49
CA GLY A 11 -3.15 -12.76 25.00
C GLY A 11 -1.68 -12.71 25.42
N GLY A 12 -1.39 -12.17 26.62
CA GLY A 12 -0.03 -12.10 27.17
C GLY A 12 0.80 -10.87 26.78
N SER A 13 0.25 -9.90 26.04
CA SER A 13 0.94 -8.63 25.76
C SER A 13 0.02 -7.42 25.92
N TYR A 14 0.60 -6.26 26.23
CA TYR A 14 -0.14 -5.00 26.34
C TYR A 14 -0.43 -4.43 24.95
N LYS A 15 -1.71 -4.19 24.67
CA LYS A 15 -2.19 -3.83 23.33
C LYS A 15 -3.24 -2.74 23.40
N LEU A 16 -3.32 -1.93 22.35
CA LEU A 16 -4.42 -1.01 22.09
C LEU A 16 -5.24 -1.56 20.91
N LYS A 17 -6.50 -1.89 21.13
CA LYS A 17 -7.43 -2.33 20.09
C LYS A 17 -8.66 -1.43 20.05
N VAL A 18 -9.11 -1.11 18.85
CA VAL A 18 -10.35 -0.38 18.59
C VAL A 18 -11.19 -1.18 17.61
N SER A 19 -12.44 -1.49 17.94
CA SER A 19 -13.35 -2.20 17.04
C SER A 19 -14.16 -1.26 16.13
N ARG A 20 -14.58 -1.81 14.99
CA ARG A 20 -15.64 -1.21 14.17
C ARG A 20 -16.97 -1.21 14.95
N PRO A 21 -17.94 -0.33 14.60
CA PRO A 21 -19.24 -0.32 15.26
C PRO A 21 -19.90 -1.70 15.25
N GLY A 22 -20.45 -2.11 16.41
CA GLY A 22 -21.16 -3.39 16.56
C GLY A 22 -20.33 -4.56 17.08
N PHE A 23 -19.00 -4.43 17.18
CA PHE A 23 -18.11 -5.52 17.62
C PHE A 23 -17.49 -5.25 18.99
N ASP A 24 -17.33 -6.30 19.81
CA ASP A 24 -16.78 -6.22 21.16
C ASP A 24 -15.30 -6.65 21.21
N VAL A 25 -14.40 -5.73 21.57
CA VAL A 25 -12.94 -5.97 21.61
C VAL A 25 -12.48 -6.93 22.72
N THR A 26 -13.34 -7.29 23.68
CA THR A 26 -13.03 -8.30 24.70
C THR A 26 -13.12 -9.72 24.17
N THR A 27 -13.74 -9.91 23.00
CA THR A 27 -13.78 -11.18 22.28
C THR A 27 -12.61 -11.27 21.28
N ALA A 28 -12.28 -12.48 20.83
CA ALA A 28 -11.29 -12.67 19.78
C ALA A 28 -11.83 -12.17 18.43
N LEU A 29 -11.60 -10.89 18.12
CA LEU A 29 -12.01 -10.27 16.86
C LEU A 29 -10.98 -10.54 15.74
N PRO A 30 -11.42 -10.94 14.53
CA PRO A 30 -10.57 -10.94 13.34
C PRO A 30 -10.27 -9.49 12.88
N ASN A 31 -9.22 -9.31 12.07
CA ASN A 31 -8.72 -8.00 11.69
C ASN A 31 -9.75 -7.13 10.95
N GLU A 32 -10.65 -7.73 10.18
CA GLU A 32 -11.68 -7.04 9.41
C GLU A 32 -12.73 -6.35 10.30
N GLN A 33 -12.83 -6.77 11.56
CA GLN A 33 -13.75 -6.22 12.57
C GLN A 33 -13.07 -5.18 13.47
N LEU A 34 -11.76 -5.00 13.32
CA LEU A 34 -10.97 -3.98 14.01
C LEU A 34 -10.87 -2.71 13.14
N ALA A 35 -11.02 -1.57 13.80
CA ALA A 35 -10.67 -0.27 13.24
C ALA A 35 -9.20 0.06 13.47
N PHE A 36 -8.61 -0.48 14.54
CA PHE A 36 -7.20 -0.35 14.87
C PHE A 36 -6.73 -1.49 15.77
N SER A 37 -5.48 -1.93 15.59
CA SER A 37 -4.79 -2.80 16.53
C SER A 37 -3.31 -2.42 16.56
N SER A 38 -2.75 -2.28 17.76
CA SER A 38 -1.29 -2.12 17.93
C SER A 38 -0.49 -3.36 17.51
N ASP A 39 -1.16 -4.49 17.28
CA ASP A 39 -0.54 -5.73 16.77
C ASP A 39 -0.39 -5.73 15.25
N TRP A 40 -1.04 -4.81 14.54
CA TRP A 40 -0.87 -4.72 13.11
C TRP A 40 0.59 -4.33 12.85
N GLY A 41 1.38 -5.29 12.37
CA GLY A 41 2.72 -4.99 11.86
C GLY A 41 2.53 -3.98 10.72
N ASP A 42 2.98 -2.73 10.94
CA ASP A 42 2.79 -1.55 10.08
C ASP A 42 2.37 -1.92 8.68
N ALA A 43 1.05 -2.00 8.41
CA ALA A 43 0.54 -2.45 7.12
C ALA A 43 1.07 -1.52 6.02
N GLY A 44 2.12 -1.97 5.33
CA GLY A 44 2.82 -1.29 4.27
C GLY A 44 3.42 0.03 4.75
N LYS A 45 4.41 0.00 5.66
CA LYS A 45 5.16 1.20 6.07
C LYS A 45 5.46 2.07 4.85
N VAL A 46 4.70 3.16 4.72
CA VAL A 46 4.76 4.03 3.56
C VAL A 46 6.10 4.75 3.61
N LEU A 47 6.92 4.50 2.60
CA LEU A 47 8.25 5.08 2.46
C LEU A 47 8.19 6.36 1.63
N MET A 48 7.29 6.41 0.65
CA MET A 48 7.14 7.53 -0.27
C MET A 48 5.74 7.56 -0.86
N THR A 49 5.17 8.75 -1.00
CA THR A 49 3.99 9.00 -1.82
C THR A 49 4.27 10.15 -2.77
N GLY A 50 3.54 10.21 -3.87
CA GLY A 50 3.62 11.36 -4.75
C GLY A 50 2.65 11.27 -5.90
N SER A 51 2.66 12.34 -6.68
CA SER A 51 1.96 12.40 -7.95
C SER A 51 2.85 13.02 -9.03
N VAL A 52 2.62 12.62 -10.27
CA VAL A 52 3.40 13.07 -11.41
C VAL A 52 2.55 13.00 -12.67
N ALA A 53 2.64 14.03 -13.50
CA ALA A 53 1.97 14.05 -14.79
C ALA A 53 2.67 13.09 -15.75
N MET A 54 1.89 12.28 -16.46
CA MET A 54 2.47 11.36 -17.43
C MET A 54 2.90 12.12 -18.71
N GLY A 55 4.15 11.87 -19.13
CA GLY A 55 4.72 12.45 -20.33
C GLY A 55 4.10 11.90 -21.62
N ALA A 56 4.46 12.54 -22.75
CA ALA A 56 3.90 12.22 -24.07
C ALA A 56 4.19 10.79 -24.57
N SER A 57 5.25 10.15 -24.05
CA SER A 57 5.60 8.77 -24.35
C SER A 57 4.66 7.74 -23.72
N GLY A 58 3.76 8.15 -22.81
CA GLY A 58 2.89 7.23 -22.06
C GLY A 58 3.65 6.33 -21.09
N VAL A 59 4.92 6.67 -20.80
CA VAL A 59 5.79 5.97 -19.85
C VAL A 59 6.20 6.95 -18.77
N LEU A 60 6.01 6.54 -17.52
CA LEU A 60 6.51 7.22 -16.34
C LEU A 60 7.64 6.40 -15.74
N GLN A 61 8.83 6.99 -15.58
CA GLN A 61 9.92 6.41 -14.82
C GLN A 61 10.04 7.13 -13.46
N LEU A 62 9.82 6.40 -12.37
CA LEU A 62 10.01 6.87 -11.01
C LEU A 62 11.41 6.49 -10.54
N VAL A 63 12.20 7.48 -10.14
CA VAL A 63 13.49 7.26 -9.47
C VAL A 63 13.22 6.92 -8.00
N LEU A 64 13.79 5.82 -7.54
CA LEU A 64 13.65 5.39 -6.15
C LEU A 64 14.89 5.76 -5.35
N PRO A 65 14.71 6.24 -4.10
CA PRO A 65 15.78 6.24 -3.12
C PRO A 65 16.29 4.81 -2.86
N ILE A 66 17.52 4.70 -2.36
CA ILE A 66 18.04 3.40 -1.92
C ILE A 66 17.28 2.96 -0.67
N PHE A 67 16.66 1.79 -0.73
CA PHE A 67 15.96 1.19 0.40
C PHE A 67 16.68 -0.08 0.87
N THR A 68 16.79 -0.24 2.19
CA THR A 68 17.40 -1.44 2.81
C THR A 68 16.43 -2.61 2.95
N ALA A 69 15.14 -2.36 2.78
CA ALA A 69 14.07 -3.37 2.82
C ALA A 69 13.46 -3.55 1.43
N ARG A 70 12.98 -4.77 1.12
CA ARG A 70 12.19 -5.00 -0.10
C ARG A 70 11.00 -4.06 -0.08
N ILE A 71 10.65 -3.51 -1.24
CA ILE A 71 9.59 -2.53 -1.38
C ILE A 71 8.47 -3.06 -2.25
N THR A 72 7.29 -2.51 -2.10
CA THR A 72 6.11 -2.75 -2.93
C THR A 72 5.64 -1.39 -3.42
N VAL A 73 5.34 -1.28 -4.72
CA VAL A 73 4.88 -0.02 -5.31
C VAL A 73 3.52 -0.18 -5.93
N ILE A 74 2.62 0.71 -5.58
CA ILE A 74 1.29 0.78 -6.18
C ILE A 74 1.20 2.13 -6.88
N ALA A 75 0.79 2.12 -8.14
CA ALA A 75 0.51 3.32 -8.90
C ALA A 75 -0.89 3.26 -9.49
N MET A 76 -1.57 4.40 -9.51
CA MET A 76 -2.89 4.57 -10.09
C MET A 76 -2.91 5.80 -10.98
N ILE A 77 -3.61 5.72 -12.11
CA ILE A 77 -3.87 6.86 -12.99
C ILE A 77 -5.29 7.37 -12.75
N SER A 78 -5.44 8.69 -12.62
CA SER A 78 -6.76 9.32 -12.59
C SER A 78 -7.16 9.71 -14.01
N ILE A 79 -8.27 9.16 -14.50
CA ILE A 79 -8.87 9.50 -15.80
C ILE A 79 -10.31 9.92 -15.52
N SER A 80 -10.61 11.20 -15.79
CA SER A 80 -11.94 11.76 -15.54
C SER A 80 -12.45 11.56 -14.10
N GLY A 81 -11.55 11.56 -13.12
CA GLY A 81 -11.88 11.37 -11.70
C GLY A 81 -12.01 9.91 -11.24
N VAL A 82 -11.82 8.94 -12.15
CA VAL A 82 -11.78 7.51 -11.82
C VAL A 82 -10.34 7.03 -11.75
N PHE A 83 -10.00 6.29 -10.70
CA PHE A 83 -8.66 5.76 -10.48
C PHE A 83 -8.53 4.34 -11.05
N TYR A 84 -7.56 4.15 -11.94
CA TYR A 84 -7.22 2.85 -12.51
C TYR A 84 -5.82 2.43 -12.07
N PRO A 85 -5.61 1.20 -11.59
CA PRO A 85 -4.27 0.69 -11.30
C PRO A 85 -3.39 0.66 -12.55
N LEU A 86 -2.09 0.90 -12.35
CA LEU A 86 -1.06 0.81 -13.38
C LEU A 86 -0.13 -0.38 -13.12
N SER A 87 0.25 -1.09 -14.19
CA SER A 87 1.26 -2.14 -14.14
C SER A 87 2.67 -1.58 -14.35
N THR A 88 3.66 -2.24 -13.73
CA THR A 88 5.09 -1.94 -13.93
C THR A 88 5.64 -2.65 -15.16
N PHE A 89 6.51 -2.02 -15.94
CA PHE A 89 7.28 -2.70 -16.98
C PHE A 89 8.29 -3.65 -16.32
N GLY A 90 8.21 -4.94 -16.66
CA GLY A 90 9.28 -5.89 -16.36
C GLY A 90 9.04 -6.88 -15.22
N ASN A 91 7.86 -6.93 -14.62
CA ASN A 91 7.43 -8.12 -13.88
C ASN A 91 6.09 -8.61 -14.44
N VAL A 92 6.13 -9.78 -15.07
CA VAL A 92 4.95 -10.55 -15.46
C VAL A 92 4.27 -11.04 -14.19
N ILE A 93 3.43 -10.21 -13.57
CA ILE A 93 2.43 -10.70 -12.62
C ILE A 93 1.16 -9.91 -12.92
N TYR A 94 0.25 -10.59 -13.62
CA TYR A 94 -1.19 -10.36 -13.75
C TYR A 94 -1.72 -9.08 -13.11
N ALA A 95 -2.30 -8.21 -13.96
CA ALA A 95 -3.30 -7.21 -13.62
C ALA A 95 -3.26 -6.70 -12.17
N ASP A 96 -2.73 -5.49 -12.00
CA ASP A 96 -2.99 -4.63 -10.84
C ASP A 96 -2.21 -4.98 -9.56
N GLY A 97 -0.90 -4.71 -9.58
CA GLY A 97 -0.07 -4.56 -8.38
C GLY A 97 1.37 -5.05 -8.58
N SER A 98 2.37 -4.21 -8.29
CA SER A 98 3.76 -4.69 -8.25
C SER A 98 4.03 -5.38 -6.92
N ILE A 99 4.10 -6.70 -6.90
CA ILE A 99 4.39 -7.47 -5.67
C ILE A 99 5.90 -7.65 -5.57
N GLY A 100 6.52 -7.09 -4.52
CA GLY A 100 7.88 -7.43 -4.08
C GLY A 100 9.00 -7.04 -5.03
N LEU A 101 9.37 -5.76 -5.01
CA LEU A 101 10.50 -5.23 -5.76
C LEU A 101 11.81 -5.35 -4.96
N ARG A 102 12.89 -5.64 -5.67
CA ARG A 102 14.24 -5.80 -5.10
C ARG A 102 14.71 -4.50 -4.44
N THR A 103 15.56 -4.63 -3.42
CA THR A 103 16.15 -3.51 -2.66
C THR A 103 17.11 -2.65 -3.48
N ASP A 104 17.66 -3.19 -4.59
CA ASP A 104 18.65 -2.55 -5.43
C ASP A 104 18.08 -1.86 -6.68
N LEU A 105 16.75 -1.79 -6.81
CA LEU A 105 16.14 -1.03 -7.90
C LEU A 105 16.31 0.47 -7.68
N SER A 106 16.97 1.13 -8.63
CA SER A 106 17.11 2.59 -8.67
C SER A 106 15.96 3.29 -9.38
N SER A 107 15.15 2.57 -10.16
CA SER A 107 13.95 3.12 -10.79
C SER A 107 12.91 2.05 -11.12
N ILE A 108 11.65 2.48 -11.24
CA ILE A 108 10.51 1.69 -11.71
C ILE A 108 9.83 2.44 -12.85
N ALA A 109 9.40 1.73 -13.87
CA ALA A 109 8.62 2.31 -14.96
C ALA A 109 7.17 1.79 -14.98
N PHE A 110 6.23 2.69 -15.23
CA PHE A 110 4.82 2.40 -15.48
C PHE A 110 4.46 2.83 -16.91
N SER A 111 3.62 2.07 -17.62
CA SER A 111 3.03 2.53 -18.88
C SER A 111 1.52 2.61 -18.83
N LYS A 112 1.02 3.60 -19.56
CA LYS A 112 -0.31 3.52 -20.16
C LYS A 112 -0.24 4.12 -21.57
N ASN A 113 -0.62 3.35 -22.58
CA ASN A 113 -0.68 3.85 -23.95
C ASN A 113 -1.69 5.01 -24.06
N GLY A 114 -1.31 6.09 -24.75
CA GLY A 114 -2.22 7.16 -25.18
C GLY A 114 -2.76 8.09 -24.08
N SER A 115 -2.02 8.35 -23.00
CA SER A 115 -2.56 9.05 -21.82
C SER A 115 -1.75 10.27 -21.34
N THR A 116 -1.20 11.03 -22.28
CA THR A 116 -0.52 12.31 -22.03
C THR A 116 -1.36 13.23 -21.14
N GLY A 117 -0.75 13.82 -20.11
CA GLY A 117 -1.40 14.81 -19.24
C GLY A 117 -2.23 14.26 -18.09
N ASN A 118 -2.44 12.94 -18.01
CA ASN A 118 -3.07 12.33 -16.83
C ASN A 118 -2.12 12.33 -15.63
N ILE A 119 -2.69 12.45 -14.44
CA ILE A 119 -1.94 12.42 -13.18
C ILE A 119 -1.86 10.98 -12.69
N ILE A 120 -0.64 10.52 -12.45
CA ILE A 120 -0.35 9.26 -11.79
C ILE A 120 -0.10 9.55 -10.32
N TYR A 121 -0.74 8.79 -9.45
CA TYR A 121 -0.53 8.77 -8.01
C TYR A 121 0.17 7.47 -7.65
N TYR A 122 1.20 7.54 -6.81
CA TYR A 122 1.94 6.36 -6.40
C TYR A 122 2.22 6.33 -4.90
N VAL A 123 2.40 5.13 -4.40
CA VAL A 123 2.87 4.84 -3.05
C VAL A 123 3.93 3.75 -3.10
N VAL A 124 5.04 3.99 -2.40
CA VAL A 124 6.11 3.03 -2.14
C VAL A 124 5.99 2.62 -0.68
N MET A 125 5.93 1.32 -0.43
CA MET A 125 5.76 0.74 0.89
C MET A 125 6.83 -0.33 1.11
N VAL A 126 7.14 -0.63 2.37
CA VAL A 126 7.87 -1.88 2.66
C VAL A 126 7.03 -3.06 2.19
N ASN A 127 7.65 -4.01 1.48
CA ASN A 127 6.97 -5.21 1.04
C ASN A 127 6.55 -6.04 2.25
N GLN A 128 5.27 -6.35 2.31
CA GLN A 128 4.66 -7.17 3.36
C GLN A 128 4.39 -8.60 2.93
N PHE A 129 4.50 -8.87 1.63
CA PHE A 129 4.23 -10.16 1.03
C PHE A 129 5.57 -10.83 0.69
N GLY A 130 6.11 -11.59 1.65
CA GLY A 130 7.23 -12.53 1.45
C GLY A 130 8.64 -12.02 1.80
N SER A 131 9.25 -12.71 2.78
CA SER A 131 10.70 -12.83 3.02
C SER A 131 11.42 -13.47 1.84
#